data_AF-A0A923NTC0-F1
#
_entry.id   AF-A0A923NTC0-F1
#
_cell.length_a   1.000
_cell.length_b   1.000
_cell.length_c   1.000
_cell.angle_alpha   90.00
_cell.angle_beta   90.00
_cell.angle_gamma   90.00
#
_symmetry.space_group_name_H-M   'P 1'
#
loop_
_entity.id
_entity.type
_entity.pdbx_description
1 polymer ?
#
loop_
_entity_poly.entity_id
_entity_poly.type
_entity_poly.pdbx_seq_one_letter_code
_entity_poly.pdbx_strand_id
1 'polypeptide(L)'
;MEDNILTIEEVAKYLRVSDRTVYDWAQKGEIPAGKIGTVWRFKKSEIENWVNVRLSSDSAKQSDMQIQVRNILSPNRVVFINQSSKHDALVELADVLATAPQIKNAQELTDEILKREELMSTAIGRGIAIPHVRLSSVTDLVMAVGVCKKPISDFAAIDDQPVSLLFMIAAAYNQHSYYLKTISHFSSKLKQNDFRDSLNNAGTEKDIFDLLLRA
;
A
#
# COMPACT_ATOMS: atom_id res chain seq x y z
N MET A 1 22.02 38.81 -1.35
CA MET A 1 22.67 37.50 -1.11
C MET A 1 23.00 36.94 -2.46
N GLU A 2 24.24 36.51 -2.69
CA GLU A 2 24.69 35.99 -3.98
C GLU A 2 23.87 34.75 -4.34
N ASP A 3 23.13 34.80 -5.46
CA ASP A 3 22.47 33.62 -6.03
C ASP A 3 23.57 32.71 -6.59
N ASN A 4 24.04 31.77 -5.78
CA ASN A 4 25.07 30.83 -6.21
C ASN A 4 24.49 29.89 -7.28
N ILE A 5 25.19 29.83 -8.43
CA ILE A 5 24.80 28.98 -9.55
C ILE A 5 25.55 27.65 -9.45
N LEU A 6 24.81 26.55 -9.45
CA LEU A 6 25.32 25.20 -9.30
C LEU A 6 25.43 24.47 -10.66
N THR A 7 26.33 23.50 -10.69
CA THR A 7 26.48 22.48 -11.75
C THR A 7 25.60 21.25 -11.46
N ILE A 8 25.49 20.34 -12.43
CA ILE A 8 24.80 19.05 -12.25
C ILE A 8 25.40 18.26 -11.08
N GLU A 9 26.73 18.16 -11.01
CA GLU A 9 27.44 17.41 -9.97
C GLU A 9 27.15 17.98 -8.57
N GLU A 10 27.14 19.30 -8.43
CA GLU A 10 26.86 19.96 -7.15
C GLU A 10 25.40 19.77 -6.73
N VAL A 11 24.45 19.84 -7.67
CA VAL A 11 23.04 19.55 -7.39
C VAL A 11 22.85 18.07 -7.04
N ALA A 12 23.50 17.15 -7.76
CA ALA A 12 23.45 15.72 -7.48
C ALA A 12 23.99 15.40 -6.08
N LYS A 13 25.13 15.99 -5.72
CA LYS A 13 25.72 15.89 -4.39
C LYS A 13 24.82 16.49 -3.30
N TYR A 14 24.22 17.65 -3.56
CA TYR A 14 23.32 18.33 -2.64
C TYR A 14 22.06 17.51 -2.37
N LEU A 15 21.45 16.95 -3.42
CA LEU A 15 20.23 16.15 -3.36
C LEU A 15 20.47 14.67 -3.01
N ARG A 16 21.74 14.22 -2.97
CA ARG A 16 22.16 12.83 -2.77
C ARG A 16 21.55 11.87 -3.80
N VAL A 17 21.57 12.27 -5.07
CA VAL A 17 21.14 11.44 -6.22
C VAL A 17 22.26 11.33 -7.26
N SER A 18 22.08 10.53 -8.31
CA SER A 18 23.06 10.44 -9.39
C SER A 18 22.99 11.64 -10.35
N ASP A 19 24.12 11.99 -10.95
CA ASP A 19 24.21 13.03 -11.98
C ASP A 19 23.25 12.78 -13.15
N ARG A 20 23.08 11.51 -13.53
CA ARG A 20 22.13 11.07 -14.56
C ARG A 20 20.70 11.45 -14.19
N THR A 21 20.30 11.24 -12.93
CA THR A 21 18.97 11.61 -12.44
C THR A 21 18.73 13.12 -12.58
N VAL A 22 19.71 13.93 -12.18
CA VAL A 22 19.62 15.40 -12.29
C VAL A 22 19.56 15.83 -13.76
N TYR A 23 20.36 15.21 -14.62
CA TYR A 23 20.35 15.46 -16.06
C TYR A 23 18.99 15.11 -16.68
N ASP A 24 18.42 13.94 -16.38
CA ASP A 24 17.13 13.50 -16.88
C ASP A 24 16.01 14.45 -16.44
N TRP A 25 16.03 14.90 -15.17
CA TRP A 25 15.08 15.90 -14.68
C TRP A 25 15.22 17.24 -15.38
N ALA A 26 16.45 17.73 -15.60
CA ALA A 26 16.67 18.98 -16.31
C ALA A 26 16.19 18.90 -17.76
N GLN A 27 16.45 17.77 -18.43
CA GLN A 27 16.00 17.52 -19.80
C GLN A 27 14.48 17.47 -19.92
N LYS A 28 13.78 16.92 -18.92
CA LYS A 28 12.32 16.83 -18.87
C LYS A 28 11.64 18.09 -18.32
N GLY A 29 12.41 19.07 -17.84
CA GLY A 29 11.88 20.27 -17.19
C GLY A 29 11.26 20.01 -15.81
N GLU A 30 11.62 18.90 -15.14
CA GLU A 30 11.08 18.50 -13.84
C GLU A 30 11.78 19.21 -12.66
N ILE A 31 13.00 19.71 -12.87
CA ILE A 31 13.81 20.48 -11.91
C ILE A 31 14.09 21.86 -12.51
N PRO A 32 14.00 22.96 -11.73
CA PRO A 32 14.26 24.30 -12.26
C PRO A 32 15.73 24.42 -12.68
N ALA A 33 15.94 24.57 -13.98
CA ALA A 33 17.26 24.60 -14.60
C ALA A 33 17.28 25.58 -15.78
N GLY A 34 18.42 26.26 -15.95
CA GLY A 34 18.73 27.05 -17.13
C GLY A 34 19.87 26.43 -17.92
N LYS A 35 19.85 26.55 -19.24
CA LYS A 35 20.95 26.11 -20.09
C LYS A 35 21.78 27.32 -20.52
N ILE A 36 23.05 27.35 -20.11
CA ILE A 36 24.00 28.39 -20.51
C ILE A 36 24.96 27.74 -21.51
N GLY A 37 24.77 28.03 -22.79
CA GLY A 37 25.43 27.32 -23.89
C GLY A 37 24.99 25.86 -23.94
N THR A 38 25.93 24.93 -23.78
CA THR A 38 25.66 23.49 -23.76
C THR A 38 25.44 22.93 -22.36
N VAL A 39 25.68 23.72 -21.31
CA VAL A 39 25.77 23.22 -19.95
C VAL A 39 24.57 23.66 -19.12
N TRP A 40 24.02 22.73 -18.34
CA TRP A 40 22.97 23.01 -17.37
C TRP A 40 23.50 23.74 -16.14
N ARG A 41 22.71 24.69 -15.65
CA ARG A 41 22.99 25.54 -14.50
C ARG A 41 21.73 25.69 -13.66
N PHE A 42 21.90 25.72 -12.35
CA PHE A 42 20.79 25.72 -11.40
C PHE A 42 21.00 26.82 -10.38
N LYS A 43 20.01 27.67 -10.16
CA LYS A 43 20.09 28.60 -9.03
C LYS A 43 19.87 27.82 -7.74
N LYS A 44 20.79 27.95 -6.79
CA LYS A 44 20.69 27.24 -5.51
C LYS A 44 19.36 27.51 -4.80
N SER A 45 18.92 28.77 -4.78
CA SER A 45 17.65 29.21 -4.20
C SER A 45 16.43 28.56 -4.87
N GLU A 46 16.45 28.36 -6.19
CA GLU A 46 15.39 27.67 -6.92
C GLU A 46 15.39 26.17 -6.65
N ILE A 47 16.57 25.53 -6.52
CA ILE A 47 16.68 24.13 -6.10
C ILE A 47 16.16 23.93 -4.68
N GLU A 48 16.56 24.78 -3.75
CA GLU A 48 16.09 24.75 -2.35
C GLU A 48 14.56 24.90 -2.29
N ASN A 49 14.00 25.87 -3.00
CA ASN A 49 12.55 26.04 -3.09
C ASN A 49 11.86 24.84 -3.74
N TRP A 50 12.42 24.29 -4.82
CA TRP A 50 11.87 23.11 -5.48
C TRP A 50 11.90 21.87 -4.57
N VAL A 51 12.96 21.65 -3.81
CA VAL A 51 13.04 20.60 -2.79
C VAL A 51 11.97 20.82 -1.73
N ASN A 52 11.88 22.04 -1.18
CA ASN A 52 10.88 22.36 -0.16
C ASN A 52 9.47 22.17 -0.68
N VAL A 53 9.17 22.60 -1.92
CA VAL A 53 7.87 22.36 -2.57
C VAL A 53 7.65 20.87 -2.79
N ARG A 54 8.66 20.09 -3.20
CA ARG A 54 8.51 18.63 -3.42
C ARG A 54 8.31 17.86 -2.11
N LEU A 55 9.08 18.18 -1.07
CA LEU A 55 8.91 17.63 0.27
C LEU A 55 7.59 18.05 0.90
N SER A 56 7.16 19.30 0.70
CA SER A 56 5.88 19.81 1.21
C SER A 56 4.69 19.33 0.39
N SER A 57 4.83 19.12 -0.92
CA SER A 57 3.78 18.58 -1.78
C SER A 57 3.68 17.06 -1.65
N ASP A 58 4.76 16.35 -1.34
CA ASP A 58 4.69 14.98 -0.84
C ASP A 58 4.04 14.96 0.54
N SER A 59 4.37 15.88 1.45
CA SER A 59 3.72 15.95 2.79
C SER A 59 2.25 16.36 2.74
N ALA A 60 1.85 17.27 1.84
CA ALA A 60 0.48 17.75 1.68
C ALA A 60 -0.38 16.80 0.82
N LYS A 61 0.19 16.14 -0.21
CA LYS A 61 -0.47 14.98 -0.84
C LYS A 61 -0.54 13.79 0.13
N GLN A 62 0.43 13.65 1.04
CA GLN A 62 0.41 12.64 2.10
C GLN A 62 -0.50 12.99 3.28
N SER A 63 -0.97 14.22 3.48
CA SER A 63 -2.02 14.49 4.46
C SER A 63 -3.43 14.28 3.90
N ASP A 64 -3.60 14.41 2.57
CA ASP A 64 -4.92 14.46 1.94
C ASP A 64 -5.29 13.25 1.05
N MET A 65 -4.37 12.30 0.83
CA MET A 65 -4.72 11.01 0.20
C MET A 65 -5.64 10.20 1.12
N GLN A 66 -6.95 10.34 0.91
CA GLN A 66 -7.98 9.42 1.40
C GLN A 66 -7.86 8.08 0.66
N ILE A 67 -8.06 6.97 1.40
CA ILE A 67 -8.11 5.64 0.80
C ILE A 67 -9.38 5.53 -0.03
N GLN A 68 -9.23 5.35 -1.34
CA GLN A 68 -10.34 5.02 -2.22
C GLN A 68 -10.35 3.50 -2.44
N VAL A 69 -11.23 2.80 -1.73
CA VAL A 69 -11.33 1.32 -1.76
C VAL A 69 -11.46 0.78 -3.18
N ARG A 70 -12.21 1.47 -4.05
CA ARG A 70 -12.39 1.14 -5.47
C ARG A 70 -11.09 1.04 -6.28
N ASN A 71 -10.02 1.69 -5.84
CA ASN A 71 -8.73 1.67 -6.55
C ASN A 71 -7.91 0.43 -6.23
N ILE A 72 -8.18 -0.21 -5.09
CA ILE A 72 -7.34 -1.29 -4.54
C ILE A 72 -8.10 -2.62 -4.46
N LEU A 73 -9.44 -2.57 -4.43
CA LEU A 73 -10.33 -3.72 -4.38
C LEU A 73 -11.27 -3.76 -5.58
N SER A 74 -11.51 -4.96 -6.11
CA SER A 74 -12.49 -5.22 -7.16
C SER A 74 -13.50 -6.27 -6.65
N PRO A 75 -14.73 -6.32 -7.19
CA PRO A 75 -15.76 -7.24 -6.72
C PRO A 75 -15.33 -8.72 -6.72
N ASN A 76 -14.54 -9.12 -7.72
CA ASN A 76 -14.03 -10.48 -7.85
C ASN A 76 -12.91 -10.84 -6.87
N ARG A 77 -12.46 -9.90 -6.02
CA ARG A 77 -11.48 -10.13 -4.95
C ARG A 77 -12.11 -10.07 -3.55
N VAL A 78 -13.42 -10.23 -3.50
CA VAL A 78 -14.19 -10.41 -2.27
C VAL A 78 -14.78 -11.81 -2.30
N VAL A 79 -14.52 -12.62 -1.27
CA VAL A 79 -14.94 -14.03 -1.25
C VAL A 79 -15.43 -14.46 0.13
N PHE A 80 -16.31 -15.45 0.16
CA PHE A 80 -16.55 -16.21 1.38
C PHE A 80 -15.54 -17.36 1.51
N ILE A 81 -14.85 -17.42 2.64
CA ILE A 81 -13.87 -18.46 2.94
C ILE A 81 -14.55 -19.57 3.73
N ASN A 82 -14.40 -20.82 3.25
CA ASN A 82 -14.95 -22.02 3.89
C ASN A 82 -13.88 -22.91 4.53
N GLN A 83 -12.68 -22.38 4.72
CA GLN A 83 -11.55 -23.06 5.34
C GLN A 83 -11.67 -23.09 6.87
N SER A 84 -11.04 -24.09 7.47
CA SER A 84 -10.97 -24.27 8.92
C SER A 84 -9.60 -23.99 9.52
N SER A 85 -8.58 -23.74 8.70
CA SER A 85 -7.21 -23.46 9.14
C SER A 85 -6.75 -22.10 8.63
N LYS A 86 -5.88 -21.44 9.39
CA LYS A 86 -5.23 -20.19 9.00
C LYS A 86 -4.47 -20.36 7.69
N HIS A 87 -3.69 -21.43 7.59
CA HIS A 87 -2.87 -21.69 6.42
C HIS A 87 -3.72 -21.73 5.13
N ASP A 88 -4.77 -22.56 5.12
CA ASP A 88 -5.57 -22.75 3.91
C ASP A 88 -6.39 -21.50 3.57
N ALA A 89 -6.85 -20.75 4.58
CA ALA A 89 -7.52 -19.47 4.37
C ALA A 89 -6.57 -18.40 3.76
N LEU A 90 -5.30 -18.38 4.18
CA LEU A 90 -4.30 -17.48 3.62
C LEU A 90 -3.94 -17.87 2.18
N VAL A 91 -3.78 -19.16 1.89
CA VAL A 91 -3.52 -19.65 0.53
C VAL A 91 -4.68 -19.32 -0.41
N GLU A 92 -5.92 -19.63 -0.01
CA GLU A 92 -7.11 -19.32 -0.81
C GLU A 92 -7.23 -17.82 -1.10
N LEU A 93 -7.00 -16.98 -0.09
CA LEU A 93 -7.10 -15.53 -0.26
C LEU A 93 -5.93 -14.95 -1.08
N ALA A 94 -4.73 -15.55 -1.00
CA ALA A 94 -3.59 -15.18 -1.83
C ALA A 94 -3.83 -15.52 -3.30
N ASP A 95 -4.43 -16.68 -3.60
CA ASP A 95 -4.83 -17.06 -4.97
C ASP A 95 -5.84 -16.07 -5.55
N VAL A 96 -6.81 -15.64 -4.74
CA VAL A 96 -7.78 -14.60 -5.12
C VAL A 96 -7.06 -13.27 -5.40
N LEU A 97 -6.14 -12.85 -4.53
CA LEU A 97 -5.40 -11.60 -4.70
C LEU A 97 -4.50 -11.64 -5.94
N ALA A 98 -3.91 -12.81 -6.24
CA ALA A 98 -3.06 -13.03 -7.41
C ALA A 98 -3.78 -12.84 -8.74
N THR A 99 -5.12 -12.86 -8.76
CA THR A 99 -5.91 -12.50 -9.96
C THR A 99 -5.79 -11.02 -10.34
N ALA A 100 -5.29 -10.16 -9.43
CA ALA A 100 -5.10 -8.75 -9.71
C ALA A 100 -3.94 -8.56 -10.71
N PRO A 101 -4.11 -7.75 -11.77
CA PRO A 101 -3.06 -7.53 -12.76
C PRO A 101 -1.78 -6.91 -12.18
N GLN A 102 -1.85 -6.34 -10.98
CA GLN A 102 -0.72 -5.75 -10.28
C GLN A 102 0.26 -6.79 -9.74
N ILE A 103 -0.21 -8.01 -9.46
CA ILE A 103 0.60 -9.12 -8.96
C ILE A 103 1.28 -9.80 -10.15
N LYS A 104 2.62 -9.73 -10.21
CA LYS A 104 3.38 -10.35 -11.31
C LYS A 104 3.92 -11.74 -10.99
N ASN A 105 3.84 -12.14 -9.73
CA ASN A 105 4.30 -13.45 -9.27
C ASN A 105 3.37 -13.97 -8.15
N ALA A 106 2.47 -14.89 -8.50
CA ALA A 106 1.49 -15.46 -7.58
C ALA A 106 2.16 -16.31 -6.49
N GLN A 107 3.15 -17.13 -6.86
CA GLN A 107 3.84 -18.01 -5.91
C GLN A 107 4.60 -17.20 -4.85
N GLU A 108 5.35 -16.17 -5.27
CA GLU A 108 6.05 -15.28 -4.34
C GLU A 108 5.09 -14.55 -3.40
N LEU A 109 3.91 -14.14 -3.89
CA LEU A 109 2.88 -13.54 -3.03
C LEU A 109 2.45 -14.48 -1.91
N THR A 110 2.10 -15.73 -2.25
CA THR A 110 1.67 -16.73 -1.28
C THR A 110 2.78 -17.06 -0.28
N ASP A 111 4.00 -17.33 -0.77
CA ASP A 111 5.13 -17.70 0.07
C ASP A 111 5.49 -16.58 1.07
N GLU A 112 5.54 -15.32 0.61
CA GLU A 112 5.91 -14.20 1.47
C GLU A 112 4.78 -13.81 2.43
N ILE A 113 3.51 -14.03 2.07
CA ILE A 113 2.37 -13.87 3.01
C ILE A 113 2.48 -14.87 4.15
N LEU A 114 2.69 -16.16 3.84
CA LEU A 114 2.80 -17.21 4.85
C LEU A 114 4.00 -16.98 5.75
N LYS A 115 5.17 -16.70 5.17
CA LYS A 115 6.38 -16.36 5.91
C LYS A 115 6.21 -15.13 6.80
N ARG A 116 5.49 -14.10 6.32
CA ARG A 116 5.18 -12.92 7.14
C ARG A 116 4.30 -13.30 8.33
N GLU A 117 3.29 -14.13 8.14
CA GLU A 117 2.39 -14.58 9.20
C GLU A 117 3.13 -15.43 10.26
N GLU A 118 4.08 -16.27 9.85
CA GLU A 118 4.89 -17.09 10.76
C GLU A 118 5.76 -16.26 11.72
N LEU A 119 6.26 -15.10 11.27
CA LEU A 119 7.06 -14.22 12.14
C LEU A 119 6.24 -13.68 13.32
N MET A 120 5.00 -13.31 13.04
CA MET A 120 4.04 -12.81 14.02
C MET A 120 2.67 -12.75 13.37
N SER A 121 1.66 -13.27 14.07
CA SER A 121 0.27 -13.22 13.62
C SER A 121 -0.14 -11.82 13.17
N THR A 122 -0.85 -11.75 12.04
CA THR A 122 -1.46 -10.50 11.56
C THR A 122 -2.88 -10.30 12.07
N ALA A 123 -3.34 -11.17 12.98
CA ALA A 123 -4.60 -10.99 13.69
C ALA A 123 -4.48 -9.86 14.72
N ILE A 124 -5.31 -8.84 14.55
CA ILE A 124 -5.31 -7.64 15.40
C ILE A 124 -6.37 -7.70 16.51
N GLY A 125 -6.96 -8.89 16.70
CA GLY A 125 -8.12 -9.14 17.55
C GLY A 125 -9.44 -8.78 16.87
N ARG A 126 -10.54 -8.86 17.63
CA ARG A 126 -11.89 -8.52 17.18
C ARG A 126 -12.35 -9.34 15.96
N GLY A 127 -11.82 -10.54 15.81
CA GLY A 127 -12.07 -11.42 14.67
C GLY A 127 -11.49 -10.92 13.35
N ILE A 128 -10.48 -10.05 13.38
CA ILE A 128 -9.85 -9.46 12.19
C ILE A 128 -8.41 -9.95 12.06
N ALA A 129 -8.00 -10.29 10.85
CA ALA A 129 -6.60 -10.34 10.45
C ALA A 129 -6.34 -9.49 9.20
N ILE A 130 -5.17 -8.89 9.13
CA ILE A 130 -4.73 -8.06 7.99
C ILE A 130 -3.39 -8.61 7.44
N PRO A 131 -3.40 -9.77 6.75
CA PRO A 131 -2.19 -10.32 6.14
C PRO A 131 -1.62 -9.33 5.11
N HIS A 132 -0.34 -9.02 5.18
CA HIS A 132 0.21 -7.95 4.34
C HIS A 132 1.67 -8.15 3.95
N VAL A 133 2.02 -7.81 2.71
CA VAL A 133 3.41 -7.86 2.22
C VAL A 133 3.73 -6.69 1.31
N ARG A 134 5.03 -6.41 1.17
CA ARG A 134 5.57 -5.53 0.14
C ARG A 134 6.57 -6.30 -0.69
N LEU A 135 6.39 -6.28 -2.00
CA LEU A 135 7.17 -7.08 -2.96
C LEU A 135 7.61 -6.21 -4.14
N SER A 136 8.75 -6.53 -4.72
CA SER A 136 9.25 -5.87 -5.94
C SER A 136 8.48 -6.30 -7.20
N SER A 137 7.91 -7.50 -7.17
CA SER A 137 7.04 -8.06 -8.23
C SER A 137 5.61 -7.50 -8.21
N VAL A 138 5.26 -6.67 -7.23
CA VAL A 138 3.97 -5.99 -7.17
C VAL A 138 4.11 -4.59 -7.75
N THR A 139 3.24 -4.25 -8.70
CA THR A 139 3.35 -2.98 -9.45
C THR A 139 2.56 -1.82 -8.84
N ASP A 140 1.50 -2.10 -8.08
CA ASP A 140 0.68 -1.11 -7.37
C ASP A 140 -0.05 -1.80 -6.19
N LEU A 141 -0.58 -1.03 -5.24
CA LEU A 141 -1.25 -1.54 -4.05
C LEU A 141 -2.57 -2.22 -4.43
N VAL A 142 -2.75 -3.45 -3.96
CA VAL A 142 -3.97 -4.23 -4.17
C VAL A 142 -4.42 -4.93 -2.90
N MET A 143 -5.72 -5.20 -2.83
CA MET A 143 -6.35 -5.86 -1.70
C MET A 143 -7.31 -6.96 -2.17
N ALA A 144 -7.43 -8.00 -1.34
CA ALA A 144 -8.51 -8.97 -1.35
C ALA A 144 -9.14 -9.07 0.05
N VAL A 145 -10.44 -9.37 0.10
CA VAL A 145 -11.18 -9.51 1.36
C VAL A 145 -11.84 -10.87 1.42
N GLY A 146 -11.57 -11.58 2.51
CA GLY A 146 -12.20 -12.85 2.85
C GLY A 146 -13.13 -12.70 4.05
N VAL A 147 -14.35 -13.22 3.93
CA VAL A 147 -15.28 -13.36 5.06
C VAL A 147 -15.46 -14.84 5.36
N CYS A 148 -14.98 -15.31 6.50
CA CYS A 148 -15.04 -16.72 6.86
C CYS A 148 -16.47 -17.10 7.27
N LYS A 149 -17.06 -18.11 6.63
CA LYS A 149 -18.38 -18.64 7.03
C LYS A 149 -18.35 -19.28 8.43
N LYS A 150 -17.18 -19.77 8.84
CA LYS A 150 -16.89 -20.24 10.19
C LYS A 150 -15.63 -19.52 10.68
N PRO A 151 -15.65 -18.89 11.88
CA PRO A 151 -14.45 -18.26 12.42
C PRO A 151 -13.31 -19.26 12.60
N ILE A 152 -12.08 -18.83 12.31
CA ILE A 152 -10.86 -19.64 12.33
C ILE A 152 -10.06 -19.33 13.61
N SER A 153 -9.77 -20.33 14.42
CA SER A 153 -9.20 -20.16 15.77
C SER A 153 -7.67 -20.18 15.85
N ASP A 154 -6.97 -20.75 14.86
CA ASP A 154 -5.50 -20.93 14.87
C ASP A 154 -4.70 -19.69 14.44
N PHE A 155 -5.37 -18.53 14.30
CA PHE A 155 -4.72 -17.24 14.12
C PHE A 155 -3.98 -16.73 15.36
N ALA A 156 -4.22 -17.29 16.55
CA ALA A 156 -3.57 -16.86 17.80
C ALA A 156 -3.63 -15.34 17.97
N ALA A 157 -4.83 -14.77 17.81
CA ALA A 157 -5.07 -13.35 17.96
C ALA A 157 -4.76 -12.89 19.39
N ILE A 158 -4.38 -11.62 19.55
CA ILE A 158 -4.00 -11.05 20.86
C ILE A 158 -5.11 -11.10 21.93
N ASP A 159 -6.37 -11.22 21.51
CA ASP A 159 -7.55 -11.30 22.37
C ASP A 159 -8.18 -12.70 22.41
N ASP A 160 -7.46 -13.71 21.91
CA ASP A 160 -7.89 -15.11 21.80
C ASP A 160 -9.21 -15.32 21.03
N GLN A 161 -9.67 -14.31 20.27
CA GLN A 161 -10.87 -14.43 19.45
C GLN A 161 -10.54 -15.07 18.09
N PRO A 162 -11.41 -15.97 17.58
CA PRO A 162 -11.24 -16.53 16.25
C PRO A 162 -11.47 -15.46 15.17
N VAL A 163 -10.75 -15.57 14.06
CA VAL A 163 -10.80 -14.64 12.92
C VAL A 163 -11.95 -15.00 11.99
N SER A 164 -12.81 -14.03 11.70
CA SER A 164 -13.88 -14.15 10.69
C SER A 164 -13.68 -13.24 9.49
N LEU A 165 -12.79 -12.24 9.59
CA LEU A 165 -12.54 -11.25 8.55
C LEU A 165 -11.05 -11.18 8.21
N LEU A 166 -10.73 -11.34 6.94
CA LEU A 166 -9.37 -11.31 6.40
C LEU A 166 -9.24 -10.18 5.38
N PHE A 167 -8.29 -9.27 5.60
CA PHE A 167 -8.00 -8.15 4.71
C PHE A 167 -6.57 -8.27 4.20
N MET A 168 -6.38 -8.97 3.08
CA MET A 168 -5.06 -9.22 2.53
C MET A 168 -4.59 -8.07 1.65
N ILE A 169 -3.40 -7.53 1.91
CA ILE A 169 -2.84 -6.38 1.18
C ILE A 169 -1.46 -6.71 0.60
N ALA A 170 -1.26 -6.43 -0.68
CA ALA A 170 0.06 -6.45 -1.30
C ALA A 170 0.39 -5.08 -1.90
N ALA A 171 1.62 -4.62 -1.75
CA ALA A 171 2.04 -3.32 -2.28
C ALA A 171 3.47 -3.31 -2.82
N ALA A 172 3.75 -2.36 -3.72
CA ALA A 172 5.10 -2.09 -4.20
C ALA A 172 5.96 -1.40 -3.12
N TYR A 173 7.28 -1.56 -3.16
CA TYR A 173 8.18 -0.89 -2.21
C TYR A 173 8.19 0.65 -2.33
N ASN A 174 7.86 1.24 -3.48
CA ASN A 174 7.79 2.69 -3.61
C ASN A 174 6.50 3.32 -3.03
N GLN A 175 5.59 2.52 -2.45
CA GLN A 175 4.28 2.98 -1.95
C GLN A 175 4.12 2.93 -0.43
N HIS A 176 5.22 3.10 0.31
CA HIS A 176 5.24 2.92 1.76
C HIS A 176 4.15 3.70 2.50
N SER A 177 3.98 5.00 2.20
CA SER A 177 3.00 5.84 2.88
C SER A 177 1.55 5.43 2.59
N TYR A 178 1.23 5.10 1.33
CA TYR A 178 -0.11 4.67 0.96
C TYR A 178 -0.48 3.32 1.57
N TYR A 179 0.50 2.42 1.63
CA TYR A 179 0.40 1.13 2.30
C TYR A 179 0.06 1.25 3.78
N LEU A 180 0.83 2.04 4.55
CA LEU A 180 0.56 2.22 5.99
C LEU A 180 -0.79 2.89 6.25
N LYS A 181 -1.18 3.86 5.41
CA LYS A 181 -2.50 4.48 5.49
C LYS A 181 -3.63 3.51 5.20
N THR A 182 -3.45 2.59 4.25
CA THR A 182 -4.46 1.58 3.90
C THR A 182 -4.71 0.66 5.10
N ILE A 183 -3.63 0.16 5.72
CA ILE A 183 -3.73 -0.65 6.95
C ILE A 183 -4.41 0.14 8.07
N SER A 184 -4.00 1.40 8.28
CA SER A 184 -4.58 2.26 9.32
C SER A 184 -6.07 2.55 9.10
N HIS A 185 -6.48 2.80 7.85
CA HIS A 185 -7.86 3.05 7.45
C HIS A 185 -8.76 1.86 7.79
N PHE A 186 -8.42 0.65 7.32
CA PHE A 186 -9.21 -0.54 7.60
C PHE A 186 -9.15 -0.93 9.08
N SER A 187 -7.98 -0.84 9.73
CA SER A 187 -7.86 -1.09 11.17
C SER A 187 -8.77 -0.16 11.99
N SER A 188 -8.96 1.09 11.55
CA SER A 188 -9.83 2.05 12.24
C SER A 188 -11.31 1.80 11.96
N LYS A 189 -11.66 1.47 10.72
CA LYS A 189 -13.05 1.17 10.33
C LYS A 189 -13.56 -0.13 10.94
N LEU A 190 -12.73 -1.16 10.94
CA LEU A 190 -13.07 -2.47 11.52
C LEU A 190 -13.15 -2.45 13.06
N LYS A 191 -12.71 -1.38 13.74
CA LYS A 191 -13.00 -1.21 15.18
C LYS A 191 -14.48 -0.95 15.45
N GLN A 192 -15.25 -0.49 14.46
CA GLN A 192 -16.68 -0.25 14.60
C GLN A 192 -17.43 -1.59 14.55
N ASN A 193 -18.15 -1.91 15.63
CA ASN A 193 -18.88 -3.18 15.75
C ASN A 193 -19.91 -3.33 14.64
N ASP A 194 -20.77 -2.33 14.44
CA ASP A 194 -21.84 -2.34 13.44
C ASP A 194 -21.30 -2.62 12.02
N PHE A 195 -20.12 -2.10 11.69
CA PHE A 195 -19.49 -2.34 10.40
C PHE A 195 -19.01 -3.80 10.27
N ARG A 196 -18.36 -4.35 11.30
CA ARG A 196 -17.96 -5.77 11.32
C ARG A 196 -19.17 -6.69 11.26
N ASP A 197 -20.21 -6.38 12.02
CA ASP A 197 -21.43 -7.17 12.06
C ASP A 197 -22.13 -7.14 10.70
N SER A 198 -22.14 -5.99 10.02
CA SER A 198 -22.65 -5.89 8.64
C SER A 198 -21.87 -6.77 7.66
N LEU A 199 -20.53 -6.81 7.77
CA LEU A 199 -19.69 -7.66 6.92
C LEU A 199 -19.92 -9.16 7.20
N ASN A 200 -19.99 -9.55 8.48
CA ASN A 200 -20.21 -10.95 8.87
C ASN A 200 -21.60 -11.47 8.48
N ASN A 201 -22.62 -10.60 8.47
CA ASN A 201 -24.00 -10.95 8.13
C ASN A 201 -24.36 -10.75 6.66
N ALA A 202 -23.42 -10.30 5.84
CA ALA A 202 -23.66 -10.07 4.42
C ALA A 202 -24.05 -11.38 3.69
N GLY A 203 -25.04 -11.29 2.81
CA GLY A 203 -25.57 -12.45 2.09
C GLY A 203 -24.72 -12.85 0.89
N THR A 204 -24.09 -11.86 0.23
CA THR A 204 -23.32 -12.05 -1.02
C THR A 204 -21.99 -11.30 -0.98
N GLU A 205 -21.05 -11.72 -1.84
CA GLU A 205 -19.77 -11.04 -2.06
C GLU A 205 -19.96 -9.60 -2.55
N LYS A 206 -21.03 -9.37 -3.31
CA LYS A 206 -21.41 -8.03 -3.76
C LYS A 206 -21.82 -7.14 -2.59
N ASP A 207 -22.61 -7.65 -1.64
CA ASP A 207 -23.02 -6.88 -0.46
C ASP A 207 -21.79 -6.48 0.36
N ILE A 208 -20.83 -7.40 0.54
CA ILE A 208 -19.56 -7.12 1.21
C ILE A 208 -18.79 -6.03 0.47
N PHE A 209 -18.65 -6.15 -0.86
CA PHE A 209 -17.98 -5.15 -1.67
C PHE A 209 -18.64 -3.77 -1.55
N ASP A 210 -19.97 -3.69 -1.63
CA ASP A 210 -20.72 -2.45 -1.53
C ASP A 210 -20.64 -1.81 -0.14
N LEU A 211 -20.55 -2.62 0.94
CA LEU A 211 -20.26 -2.15 2.30
C LEU A 211 -18.85 -1.56 2.38
N LEU A 212 -17.85 -2.25 1.82
CA LEU A 212 -16.46 -1.80 1.82
C LEU A 212 -16.25 -0.50 1.03
N LEU A 213 -17.04 -0.24 -0.01
CA LEU A 213 -16.99 1.04 -0.74
C LEU A 213 -17.47 2.23 0.10
N ARG A 214 -18.19 1.99 1.20
CA ARG A 214 -18.69 3.01 2.13
C ARG A 214 -17.81 3.14 3.38
N ALA A 215 -16.76 2.33 3.47
CA ALA A 215 -15.77 2.37 4.56
C ALA A 215 -14.99 3.68 4.54
#